data_AF-A0A364L864-F1
#
_entry.id   AF-A0A364L864-F1
#
_cell.length_a   1.000
_cell.length_b   1.000
_cell.length_c   1.000
_cell.angle_alpha   90.00
_cell.angle_beta   90.00
_cell.angle_gamma   90.00
#
_symmetry.space_group_name_H-M   'P 1'
#
loop_
_entity.id
_entity.type
_entity.pdbx_description
1 polymer ?
#
loop_
_entity_poly.entity_id
_entity_poly.type
_entity_poly.pdbx_seq_one_letter_code
_entity_poly.pdbx_strand_id
1 'polypeptide(L)'
;MGVDYGTSEIADHALALALSLRRGIILHHESQRAKPAAVWTYIDTPLVARIQRTTFGIIGLGLIGTAVALRARAFGWNVLFYDPYVRNGIDKSLGLERTRDLETLFRRSSVVSVHCPATPETRNMVRYELLSLLPKGAILVNTARGEVVDLDAVERCLKENILSGAGLDVVPAEPLPVEGAIHPLLQAYRDRAEWLKGRLVVTPHSAFHSPESLLDIRVKSAETIRDVLIHGSRLNVIPPPDLSPI
;
A
#
# COMPACT_ATOMS: atom_id res chain seq x y z
N MET A 1 8.16 -16.97 -10.43
CA MET A 1 7.54 -15.66 -10.72
C MET A 1 6.04 -15.90 -10.77
N GLY A 2 5.25 -15.14 -10.01
CA GLY A 2 3.79 -15.24 -10.07
C GLY A 2 3.27 -14.69 -11.40
N VAL A 3 2.06 -15.08 -11.77
CA VAL A 3 1.38 -14.58 -12.97
C VAL A 3 1.26 -13.05 -12.87
N ASP A 4 1.84 -12.34 -13.86
CA ASP A 4 1.84 -10.88 -13.94
C ASP A 4 0.46 -10.37 -14.39
N TYR A 5 -0.45 -10.18 -13.44
CA TYR A 5 -1.73 -9.52 -13.66
C TYR A 5 -1.92 -8.42 -12.63
N GLY A 6 -2.58 -7.32 -13.01
CA GLY A 6 -2.92 -6.25 -12.08
C GLY A 6 -1.74 -5.39 -11.63
N THR A 7 -0.52 -5.57 -12.15
CA THR A 7 0.66 -4.81 -11.70
C THR A 7 0.46 -3.30 -11.87
N SER A 8 -0.09 -2.88 -13.01
CA SER A 8 -0.39 -1.47 -13.28
C SER A 8 -1.53 -0.98 -12.40
N GLU A 9 -2.62 -1.74 -12.30
CA GLU A 9 -3.80 -1.41 -11.49
C GLU A 9 -3.42 -1.21 -10.02
N ILE A 10 -2.66 -2.15 -9.44
CA ILE A 10 -2.23 -2.06 -8.04
C ILE A 10 -1.32 -0.85 -7.84
N ALA A 11 -0.42 -0.58 -8.78
CA ALA A 11 0.46 0.58 -8.70
C ALA A 11 -0.31 1.91 -8.79
N ASP A 12 -1.27 2.00 -9.71
CA ASP A 12 -2.14 3.16 -9.86
C ASP A 12 -3.01 3.36 -8.63
N HIS A 13 -3.55 2.28 -8.05
CA HIS A 13 -4.35 2.31 -6.84
C HIS A 13 -3.55 2.77 -5.62
N ALA A 14 -2.32 2.28 -5.45
CA ALA A 14 -1.42 2.73 -4.38
C ALA A 14 -1.11 4.23 -4.48
N LEU A 15 -0.84 4.73 -5.69
CA LEU A 15 -0.64 6.16 -5.94
C LEU A 15 -1.93 6.96 -5.71
N ALA A 16 -3.08 6.44 -6.13
CA ALA A 16 -4.38 7.09 -5.93
C ALA A 16 -4.68 7.27 -4.43
N LEU A 17 -4.41 6.25 -3.60
CA LEU A 17 -4.52 6.34 -2.14
C LEU A 17 -3.57 7.40 -1.58
N ALA A 18 -2.29 7.36 -1.97
CA ALA A 18 -1.28 8.32 -1.51
C ALA A 18 -1.63 9.77 -1.88
N LEU A 19 -2.02 10.02 -3.13
CA LEU A 19 -2.39 11.35 -3.64
C LEU A 19 -3.67 11.87 -2.98
N SER A 20 -4.69 11.02 -2.84
CA SER A 20 -5.95 11.38 -2.19
C SER A 20 -5.73 11.81 -0.75
N LEU A 21 -4.88 11.09 -0.01
CA LEU A 21 -4.50 11.46 1.34
C LEU A 21 -3.66 12.75 1.35
N ARG A 22 -2.59 12.86 0.55
CA ARG A 22 -1.70 14.04 0.54
C ARG A 22 -2.36 15.34 0.12
N ARG A 23 -3.44 15.27 -0.65
CA ARG A 23 -4.22 16.44 -1.05
C ARG A 23 -5.54 16.57 -0.31
N GLY A 24 -5.80 15.71 0.67
CA GLY A 24 -7.01 15.75 1.50
C GLY A 24 -8.30 15.61 0.70
N ILE A 25 -8.27 14.94 -0.45
CA ILE A 25 -9.42 14.90 -1.38
C ILE A 25 -10.65 14.34 -0.68
N ILE A 26 -10.50 13.20 0.01
CA ILE A 26 -11.60 12.57 0.77
C ILE A 26 -12.01 13.41 1.97
N LEU A 27 -11.05 14.01 2.68
CA LEU A 27 -11.32 14.91 3.81
C LEU A 27 -12.20 16.10 3.38
N HIS A 28 -11.83 16.79 2.30
CA HIS A 28 -12.60 17.89 1.74
C HIS A 28 -13.96 17.44 1.22
N HIS A 29 -13.99 16.30 0.50
CA HIS A 29 -15.23 15.73 -0.05
C HIS A 29 -16.25 15.44 1.05
N GLU A 30 -15.87 14.70 2.08
CA GLU A 30 -16.76 14.38 3.21
C GLU A 30 -17.17 15.63 3.99
N SER A 31 -16.24 16.58 4.17
CA SER A 31 -16.54 17.82 4.91
C SER A 31 -17.53 18.73 4.18
N GLN A 32 -17.49 18.80 2.84
CA GLN A 32 -18.45 19.56 2.04
C GLN A 32 -19.82 18.86 1.94
N ARG A 33 -19.87 17.54 2.12
CA ARG A 33 -21.13 16.77 2.15
C ARG A 33 -21.78 16.68 3.53
N ALA A 34 -21.08 17.10 4.57
CA ALA A 34 -21.60 17.12 5.93
C ALA A 34 -22.81 18.06 6.06
N LYS A 35 -23.55 17.93 7.17
CA LYS A 35 -24.69 18.80 7.52
C LYS A 35 -24.46 19.39 8.91
N PRO A 36 -24.22 20.71 9.04
CA PRO A 36 -24.02 21.67 7.95
C PRO A 36 -22.74 21.38 7.16
N ALA A 37 -22.67 21.86 5.92
CA ALA A 37 -21.46 21.76 5.11
C ALA A 37 -20.34 22.59 5.75
N ALA A 38 -19.10 22.15 5.59
CA ALA A 38 -17.94 22.92 6.02
C ALA A 38 -17.87 24.26 5.25
N VAL A 39 -17.32 25.28 5.92
CA VAL A 39 -17.05 26.59 5.30
C VAL A 39 -16.23 26.40 4.02
N TRP A 40 -16.51 27.22 2.99
CA TRP A 40 -15.83 27.17 1.70
C TRP A 40 -14.40 27.72 1.80
N THR A 41 -13.50 26.93 2.40
CA THR A 41 -12.09 27.24 2.61
C THR A 41 -11.25 25.96 2.69
N TYR A 42 -9.93 26.10 2.69
CA TYR A 42 -9.01 24.98 2.91
C TYR A 42 -9.08 24.51 4.38
N ILE A 43 -8.69 23.25 4.61
CA ILE A 43 -8.61 22.64 5.93
C ILE A 43 -7.13 22.59 6.26
N ASP A 44 -6.73 23.30 7.31
CA ASP A 44 -5.33 23.31 7.77
C ASP A 44 -5.06 22.03 8.57
N THR A 45 -4.22 21.16 8.02
CA THR A 45 -3.95 19.83 8.58
C THR A 45 -2.61 19.30 8.06
N PRO A 46 -1.82 18.57 8.89
CA PRO A 46 -0.61 17.89 8.43
C PRO A 46 -0.90 16.78 7.38
N LEU A 47 -2.18 16.44 7.17
CA LEU A 47 -2.59 15.55 6.09
C LEU A 47 -2.43 16.17 4.69
N VAL A 48 -2.61 17.49 4.57
CA VAL A 48 -2.50 18.20 3.29
C VAL A 48 -1.10 18.77 3.18
N ALA A 49 -0.28 18.23 2.28
CA ALA A 49 1.11 18.66 2.13
C ALA A 49 1.57 18.66 0.67
N ARG A 50 2.64 19.43 0.41
CA ARG A 50 3.35 19.41 -0.87
C ARG A 50 3.94 18.02 -1.12
N ILE A 51 3.86 17.57 -2.38
CA ILE A 51 4.45 16.31 -2.86
C ILE A 51 5.90 16.53 -3.31
N GLN A 52 6.14 17.59 -4.08
CA GLN A 52 7.44 17.85 -4.70
C GLN A 52 8.58 17.89 -3.68
N ARG A 53 9.66 17.17 -3.99
CA ARG A 53 10.89 17.07 -3.18
C ARG A 53 10.70 16.43 -1.81
N THR A 54 9.55 15.83 -1.53
CA THR A 54 9.38 14.94 -0.38
C THR A 54 9.76 13.51 -0.75
N THR A 55 9.89 12.62 0.23
CA THR A 55 10.34 11.25 0.01
C THR A 55 9.17 10.27 0.01
N PHE A 56 9.13 9.39 -0.97
CA PHE A 56 8.23 8.24 -1.06
C PHE A 56 9.04 6.96 -0.82
N GLY A 57 8.84 6.36 0.35
CA GLY A 57 9.48 5.13 0.80
C GLY A 57 8.72 3.89 0.32
N ILE A 58 9.43 2.93 -0.26
CA ILE A 58 8.87 1.69 -0.80
C ILE A 58 9.47 0.48 -0.08
N ILE A 59 8.61 -0.39 0.44
CA ILE A 59 9.02 -1.68 1.02
C ILE A 59 8.71 -2.77 -0.01
N GLY A 60 9.75 -3.40 -0.55
CA GLY A 60 9.66 -4.36 -1.64
C GLY A 60 9.69 -3.69 -3.02
N LEU A 61 10.77 -3.92 -3.77
CA LEU A 61 10.98 -3.36 -5.11
C LEU A 61 10.87 -4.47 -6.19
N GLY A 62 9.78 -5.24 -6.10
CA GLY A 62 9.38 -6.22 -7.13
C GLY A 62 8.68 -5.55 -8.32
N LEU A 63 7.83 -6.30 -9.05
CA LEU A 63 7.07 -5.79 -10.20
C LEU A 63 6.21 -4.56 -9.82
N ILE A 64 5.35 -4.72 -8.81
CA ILE A 64 4.46 -3.66 -8.32
C ILE A 64 5.25 -2.51 -7.70
N GLY A 65 6.20 -2.80 -6.81
CA GLY A 65 7.03 -1.78 -6.16
C GLY A 65 7.80 -0.92 -7.16
N THR A 66 8.32 -1.53 -8.23
CA THR A 66 8.98 -0.81 -9.33
C THR A 66 7.99 0.07 -10.10
N ALA A 67 6.80 -0.47 -10.43
CA ALA A 67 5.76 0.29 -11.12
C ALA A 67 5.28 1.51 -10.31
N VAL A 68 5.17 1.36 -8.98
CA VAL A 68 4.89 2.46 -8.03
C VAL A 68 6.03 3.46 -7.98
N ALA A 69 7.28 3.00 -7.89
CA ALA A 69 8.47 3.87 -7.85
C ALA A 69 8.52 4.81 -9.06
N LEU A 70 8.32 4.27 -10.27
CA LEU A 70 8.38 5.07 -11.50
C LEU A 70 7.27 6.13 -11.55
N ARG A 71 6.05 5.78 -11.12
CA ARG A 71 4.92 6.72 -11.03
C ARG A 71 5.16 7.78 -9.97
N ALA A 72 5.59 7.40 -8.78
CA ALA A 72 5.89 8.34 -7.70
C ALA A 72 6.95 9.37 -8.12
N ARG A 73 8.00 8.94 -8.84
CA ARG A 73 8.98 9.86 -9.43
C ARG A 73 8.36 10.86 -10.40
N ALA A 74 7.44 10.43 -11.25
CA ALA A 74 6.77 11.32 -12.21
C ALA A 74 5.95 12.44 -11.52
N PHE A 75 5.43 12.18 -10.31
CA PHE A 75 4.76 13.20 -9.49
C PHE A 75 5.73 14.15 -8.75
N GLY A 76 7.04 13.88 -8.80
CA GLY A 76 8.08 14.71 -8.20
C GLY A 76 8.51 14.32 -6.78
N TRP A 77 8.18 13.10 -6.34
CA TRP A 77 8.78 12.52 -5.13
C TRP A 77 10.22 12.07 -5.40
N ASN A 78 11.06 12.20 -4.37
CA ASN A 78 12.29 11.42 -4.27
C ASN A 78 11.90 10.00 -3.83
N VAL A 79 12.35 8.97 -4.55
CA VAL A 79 11.97 7.59 -4.22
C VAL A 79 13.11 6.87 -3.52
N LEU A 80 12.79 6.35 -2.34
CA LEU A 80 13.65 5.58 -1.46
C LEU A 80 13.05 4.18 -1.32
N PHE A 81 13.85 3.12 -1.34
CA PHE A 81 13.32 1.77 -1.16
C PHE A 81 14.17 0.88 -0.27
N TYR A 82 13.51 -0.10 0.35
CA TYR A 82 14.12 -1.21 1.06
C TYR A 82 13.63 -2.52 0.44
N ASP A 83 14.57 -3.34 -0.01
CA ASP A 83 14.32 -4.71 -0.44
C ASP A 83 15.62 -5.51 -0.25
N PRO A 84 15.67 -6.51 0.63
CA PRO A 84 16.89 -7.27 0.89
C PRO A 84 17.23 -8.29 -0.23
N TYR A 85 16.28 -8.61 -1.12
CA TYR A 85 16.42 -9.67 -2.12
C TYR A 85 16.74 -9.14 -3.53
N VAL A 86 16.48 -7.86 -3.78
CA VAL A 86 16.79 -7.24 -5.08
C VAL A 86 18.30 -7.10 -5.30
N ARG A 87 18.75 -7.40 -6.51
CA ARG A 87 20.17 -7.34 -6.92
C ARG A 87 20.75 -5.94 -6.77
N ASN A 88 22.03 -5.87 -6.40
CA ASN A 88 22.77 -4.61 -6.35
C ASN A 88 22.79 -3.92 -7.73
N GLY A 89 22.68 -2.60 -7.75
CA GLY A 89 22.74 -1.79 -8.98
C GLY A 89 21.38 -1.45 -9.59
N ILE A 90 20.27 -2.08 -9.14
CA ILE A 90 18.91 -1.72 -9.58
C ILE A 90 18.55 -0.28 -9.23
N ASP A 91 19.01 0.19 -8.07
CA ASP A 91 18.93 1.58 -7.62
C ASP A 91 19.53 2.53 -8.66
N LYS A 92 20.72 2.21 -9.17
CA LYS A 92 21.40 3.02 -10.20
C LYS A 92 20.66 2.98 -11.53
N SER A 93 20.22 1.79 -11.99
CA SER A 93 19.53 1.66 -13.28
C SER A 93 18.19 2.38 -13.30
N LEU A 94 17.48 2.41 -12.17
CA LEU A 94 16.17 3.04 -12.05
C LEU A 94 16.25 4.48 -11.52
N GLY A 95 17.44 4.99 -11.18
CA GLY A 95 17.62 6.30 -10.57
C GLY A 95 16.83 6.46 -9.26
N LEU A 96 16.84 5.40 -8.43
CA LEU A 96 16.21 5.34 -7.12
C LEU A 96 17.30 5.31 -6.04
N GLU A 97 16.93 5.57 -4.80
CA GLU A 97 17.82 5.41 -3.66
C GLU A 97 17.47 4.14 -2.88
N ARG A 98 18.47 3.30 -2.55
CA ARG A 98 18.29 2.09 -1.73
C ARG A 98 18.75 2.35 -0.29
N THR A 99 17.94 1.97 0.70
CA THR A 99 18.37 1.92 2.10
C THR A 99 18.88 0.53 2.49
N ARG A 100 19.71 0.48 3.52
CA ARG A 100 20.23 -0.77 4.11
C ARG A 100 19.28 -1.39 5.11
N ASP A 101 18.38 -0.59 5.67
CA ASP A 101 17.47 -0.97 6.75
C ASP A 101 16.15 -0.21 6.64
N LEU A 102 15.13 -0.74 7.33
CA LEU A 102 13.81 -0.14 7.40
C LEU A 102 13.79 1.14 8.24
N GLU A 103 14.58 1.24 9.30
CA GLU A 103 14.57 2.44 10.16
C GLU A 103 14.92 3.70 9.37
N THR A 104 15.97 3.63 8.54
CA THR A 104 16.39 4.71 7.65
C THR A 104 15.30 5.05 6.64
N LEU A 105 14.59 4.04 6.12
CA LEU A 105 13.47 4.25 5.21
C LEU A 105 12.36 5.02 5.90
N PHE A 106 11.91 4.59 7.09
CA PHE A 106 10.82 5.24 7.83
C PHE A 106 11.20 6.66 8.25
N ARG A 107 12.41 6.89 8.81
CA ARG A 107 12.86 8.23 9.24
C ARG A 107 12.83 9.28 8.14
N ARG A 108 12.98 8.88 6.88
CA ARG A 108 13.13 9.79 5.74
C ARG A 108 11.86 9.91 4.90
N SER A 109 10.87 9.05 5.11
CA SER A 109 9.72 8.89 4.22
C SER A 109 8.51 9.71 4.67
N SER A 110 8.03 10.59 3.79
CA SER A 110 6.75 11.28 3.97
C SER A 110 5.54 10.42 3.58
N VAL A 111 5.80 9.38 2.77
CA VAL A 111 4.85 8.34 2.41
C VAL A 111 5.61 7.02 2.51
N VAL A 112 5.08 6.02 3.21
CA VAL A 112 5.58 4.64 3.12
C VAL A 112 4.53 3.80 2.42
N SER A 113 4.94 3.07 1.38
CA SER A 113 4.07 2.18 0.62
C SER A 113 4.61 0.76 0.62
N VAL A 114 3.76 -0.20 1.00
CA VAL A 114 4.12 -1.61 1.18
C VAL A 114 3.78 -2.41 -0.09
N HIS A 115 4.77 -3.12 -0.63
CA HIS A 115 4.69 -3.92 -1.86
C HIS A 115 5.46 -5.25 -1.75
N CYS A 116 5.68 -5.76 -0.54
CA CYS A 116 6.33 -7.05 -0.28
C CYS A 116 5.29 -8.15 0.02
N PRO A 117 5.61 -9.44 -0.25
CA PRO A 117 4.73 -10.55 0.11
C PRO A 117 4.57 -10.69 1.64
N ALA A 118 3.49 -11.35 2.07
CA ALA A 118 3.37 -11.84 3.44
C ALA A 118 4.16 -13.15 3.58
N THR A 119 5.13 -13.15 4.47
CA THR A 119 5.97 -14.30 4.85
C THR A 119 6.13 -14.26 6.38
N PRO A 120 6.66 -15.32 7.01
CA PRO A 120 6.98 -15.29 8.44
C PRO A 120 7.86 -14.09 8.83
N GLU A 121 8.77 -13.66 7.94
CA GLU A 121 9.68 -12.53 8.18
C GLU A 121 9.00 -11.16 8.02
N THR A 122 7.96 -11.05 7.19
CA THR A 122 7.28 -9.77 6.94
C THR A 122 6.00 -9.59 7.74
N ARG A 123 5.52 -10.64 8.42
CA ARG A 123 4.34 -10.58 9.29
C ARG A 123 4.52 -9.58 10.43
N ASN A 124 3.62 -8.60 10.53
CA ASN A 124 3.68 -7.46 11.46
C ASN A 124 5.03 -6.73 11.45
N MET A 125 5.74 -6.76 10.31
CA MET A 125 7.01 -6.06 10.15
C MET A 125 6.82 -4.54 10.28
N VAL A 126 5.72 -4.00 9.74
CA VAL A 126 5.34 -2.59 9.93
C VAL A 126 4.52 -2.46 11.20
N ARG A 127 5.22 -2.16 12.29
CA ARG A 127 4.70 -2.05 13.67
C ARG A 127 5.00 -0.68 14.27
N TYR A 128 4.55 -0.45 15.50
CA TYR A 128 4.60 0.85 16.16
C TYR A 128 6.01 1.45 16.19
N GLU A 129 7.02 0.62 16.46
CA GLU A 129 8.41 1.07 16.53
C GLU A 129 8.85 1.73 15.23
N LEU A 130 8.58 1.12 14.07
CA LEU A 130 8.92 1.71 12.77
C LEU A 130 8.04 2.92 12.45
N LEU A 131 6.73 2.82 12.68
CA LEU A 131 5.80 3.91 12.41
C LEU A 131 6.14 5.16 13.23
N SER A 132 6.60 4.99 14.47
CA SER A 132 7.02 6.09 15.36
C SER A 132 8.24 6.86 14.85
N LEU A 133 9.02 6.28 13.92
CA LEU A 133 10.17 6.94 13.30
C LEU A 133 9.78 7.92 12.19
N LEU A 134 8.54 7.86 11.71
CA LEU A 134 8.10 8.66 10.58
C LEU A 134 8.19 10.17 10.89
N PRO A 135 8.54 11.00 9.90
CA PRO A 135 8.42 12.44 10.05
C PRO A 135 6.96 12.85 10.25
N LYS A 136 6.75 13.93 11.02
CA LYS A 136 5.42 14.52 11.21
C LYS A 136 4.76 14.78 9.86
N GLY A 137 3.49 14.40 9.73
CA GLY A 137 2.75 14.56 8.47
C GLY A 137 2.75 13.32 7.59
N ALA A 138 3.51 12.27 7.93
CA ALA A 138 3.64 11.09 7.08
C ALA A 138 2.35 10.27 6.97
N ILE A 139 2.25 9.52 5.87
CA ILE A 139 1.15 8.59 5.62
C ILE A 139 1.67 7.19 5.28
N LEU A 140 0.84 6.19 5.55
CA LEU A 140 1.07 4.79 5.20
C LEU A 140 0.13 4.35 4.08
N VAL A 141 0.62 3.56 3.13
CA VAL A 141 -0.19 2.89 2.10
C VAL A 141 0.13 1.41 2.11
N ASN A 142 -0.91 0.56 2.17
CA ASN A 142 -0.77 -0.88 2.04
C ASN A 142 -1.74 -1.42 0.98
N THR A 143 -1.17 -1.92 -0.11
CA THR A 143 -1.87 -2.61 -1.21
C THR A 143 -1.29 -4.01 -1.44
N ALA A 144 -0.49 -4.51 -0.49
CA ALA A 144 0.20 -5.78 -0.60
C ALA A 144 -0.56 -6.90 0.12
N ARG A 145 -0.35 -7.05 1.43
CA ARG A 145 -1.04 -8.02 2.28
C ARG A 145 -1.31 -7.40 3.65
N GLY A 146 -2.49 -7.67 4.20
CA GLY A 146 -2.91 -7.12 5.49
C GLY A 146 -1.99 -7.50 6.63
N GLU A 147 -1.47 -8.72 6.62
CA GLU A 147 -0.60 -9.28 7.68
C GLU A 147 0.77 -8.62 7.78
N VAL A 148 1.19 -7.81 6.81
CA VAL A 148 2.49 -7.12 6.85
C VAL A 148 2.46 -5.92 7.81
N VAL A 149 1.27 -5.36 8.02
CA VAL A 149 1.05 -4.14 8.82
C VAL A 149 0.25 -4.49 10.06
N ASP A 150 0.80 -4.14 11.21
CA ASP A 150 0.11 -4.23 12.49
C ASP A 150 -0.97 -3.13 12.59
N LEU A 151 -2.25 -3.53 12.55
CA LEU A 151 -3.37 -2.60 12.61
C LEU A 151 -3.53 -1.91 13.97
N ASP A 152 -3.14 -2.55 15.08
CA ASP A 152 -3.14 -1.92 16.40
C ASP A 152 -2.13 -0.78 16.43
N ALA A 153 -0.96 -1.00 15.81
CA ALA A 153 0.04 0.04 15.65
C ALA A 153 -0.44 1.21 14.77
N VAL A 154 -1.14 0.92 13.66
CA VAL A 154 -1.72 1.97 12.79
C VAL A 154 -2.75 2.79 13.57
N GLU A 155 -3.66 2.13 14.30
CA GLU A 155 -4.66 2.80 15.12
C GLU A 155 -4.02 3.74 16.14
N ARG A 156 -3.04 3.22 16.87
CA ARG A 156 -2.29 3.98 17.87
C ARG A 156 -1.59 5.18 17.24
N CYS A 157 -0.87 4.99 16.14
CA CYS A 157 -0.16 6.08 15.46
C CYS A 157 -1.10 7.14 14.88
N LEU A 158 -2.30 6.79 14.44
CA LEU A 158 -3.31 7.76 14.01
C LEU A 158 -3.85 8.57 15.21
N LYS A 159 -4.16 7.91 16.34
CA LYS A 159 -4.60 8.57 17.58
C LYS A 159 -3.53 9.50 18.17
N GLU A 160 -2.28 9.07 18.16
CA GLU A 160 -1.12 9.84 18.63
C GLU A 160 -0.64 10.91 17.63
N ASN A 161 -1.28 11.01 16.45
CA ASN A 161 -0.90 11.93 15.36
C ASN A 161 0.53 11.75 14.81
N ILE A 162 1.11 10.57 15.01
CA ILE A 162 2.34 10.12 14.33
C ILE A 162 2.05 9.96 12.84
N LEU A 163 0.98 9.21 12.51
CA LEU A 163 0.45 9.12 11.15
C LEU A 163 -0.59 10.22 10.93
N SER A 164 -0.44 10.98 9.85
CA SER A 164 -1.50 11.89 9.41
C SER A 164 -2.62 11.19 8.65
N GLY A 165 -2.34 10.02 8.07
CA GLY A 165 -3.35 9.16 7.49
C GLY A 165 -2.80 7.81 7.01
N ALA A 166 -3.71 6.91 6.65
CA ALA A 166 -3.41 5.59 6.11
C ALA A 166 -4.38 5.23 4.97
N GLY A 167 -3.86 4.56 3.93
CA GLY A 167 -4.62 3.98 2.84
C GLY A 167 -4.45 2.47 2.83
N LEU A 168 -5.52 1.72 3.06
CA LEU A 168 -5.49 0.27 3.21
C LEU A 168 -6.41 -0.35 2.16
N ASP A 169 -5.85 -1.02 1.16
CA ASP A 169 -6.63 -1.90 0.28
C ASP A 169 -6.76 -3.31 0.86
N VAL A 170 -5.91 -3.65 1.82
CA VAL A 170 -5.86 -4.98 2.43
C VAL A 170 -5.84 -4.88 3.95
N VAL A 171 -6.44 -5.86 4.61
CA VAL A 171 -6.51 -5.99 6.08
C VAL A 171 -6.23 -7.45 6.50
N PRO A 172 -5.79 -7.72 7.75
CA PRO A 172 -5.35 -9.06 8.15
C PRO A 172 -6.42 -10.16 8.04
N ALA A 173 -7.70 -9.80 8.20
CA ALA A 173 -8.82 -10.73 8.10
C ALA A 173 -9.82 -10.23 7.06
N GLU A 174 -9.98 -11.02 5.98
CA GLU A 174 -10.86 -10.72 4.86
C GLU A 174 -11.72 -11.95 4.50
N PRO A 175 -12.98 -11.76 4.07
CA PRO A 175 -13.70 -10.49 3.98
C PRO A 175 -14.04 -9.91 5.36
N LEU A 176 -14.17 -8.58 5.45
CA LEU A 176 -14.66 -7.95 6.68
C LEU A 176 -16.12 -8.32 6.91
N PRO A 177 -16.48 -8.88 8.08
CA PRO A 177 -17.86 -9.28 8.34
C PRO A 177 -18.77 -8.05 8.35
N VAL A 178 -20.00 -8.19 7.80
CA VAL A 178 -20.99 -7.11 7.76
C VAL A 178 -21.47 -6.76 9.16
N GLU A 179 -21.71 -7.80 9.97
CA GLU A 179 -22.13 -7.71 11.37
C GLU A 179 -21.13 -8.44 12.27
N GLY A 180 -21.08 -8.06 13.54
CA GLY A 180 -20.18 -8.64 14.53
C GLY A 180 -18.89 -7.86 14.74
N ALA A 181 -18.02 -8.39 15.59
CA ALA A 181 -16.80 -7.72 16.00
C ALA A 181 -15.77 -7.66 14.85
N ILE A 182 -15.22 -6.48 14.63
CA ILE A 182 -14.06 -6.24 13.77
C ILE A 182 -12.99 -5.48 14.54
N HIS A 183 -11.82 -5.32 13.94
CA HIS A 183 -10.73 -4.53 14.52
C HIS A 183 -11.21 -3.11 14.91
N PRO A 184 -10.84 -2.57 16.08
CA PRO A 184 -11.35 -1.28 16.56
C PRO A 184 -11.11 -0.10 15.59
N LEU A 185 -9.94 -0.01 14.94
CA LEU A 185 -9.72 0.94 13.83
C LEU A 185 -10.76 0.86 12.72
N LEU A 186 -11.13 -0.34 12.28
CA LEU A 186 -12.09 -0.55 11.20
C LEU A 186 -13.53 -0.30 11.68
N GLN A 187 -13.80 -0.57 12.96
CA GLN A 187 -15.06 -0.17 13.60
C GLN A 187 -15.17 1.36 13.63
N ALA A 188 -14.13 2.06 14.08
CA ALA A 188 -14.08 3.52 14.08
C ALA A 188 -14.21 4.12 12.66
N TYR A 189 -13.70 3.43 11.64
CA TYR A 189 -13.92 3.79 10.24
C TYR A 189 -15.40 3.71 9.83
N ARG A 190 -16.07 2.58 10.13
CA ARG A 190 -17.50 2.41 9.85
C ARG A 190 -18.36 3.41 10.60
N ASP A 191 -18.00 3.68 11.85
CA ASP A 191 -18.69 4.63 12.72
C ASP A 191 -18.39 6.11 12.38
N ARG A 192 -17.52 6.35 11.38
CA ARG A 192 -17.07 7.69 10.96
C ARG A 192 -16.55 8.52 12.14
N ALA A 193 -15.75 7.90 13.01
CA ALA A 193 -15.23 8.56 14.20
C ALA A 193 -14.49 9.87 13.84
N GLU A 194 -14.79 10.95 14.55
CA GLU A 194 -14.31 12.30 14.17
C GLU A 194 -12.78 12.40 14.10
N TRP A 195 -12.07 11.71 15.00
CA TRP A 195 -10.59 11.68 15.03
C TRP A 195 -9.96 11.03 13.79
N LEU A 196 -10.74 10.26 13.02
CA LEU A 196 -10.34 9.49 11.85
C LEU A 196 -10.81 10.13 10.53
N LYS A 197 -11.65 11.17 10.59
CA LYS A 197 -12.30 11.79 9.43
C LYS A 197 -11.28 12.19 8.36
N GLY A 198 -11.41 11.58 7.18
CA GLY A 198 -10.53 11.81 6.03
C GLY A 198 -9.09 11.29 6.19
N ARG A 199 -8.74 10.70 7.33
CA ARG A 199 -7.39 10.19 7.65
C ARG A 199 -7.23 8.70 7.37
N LEU A 200 -8.31 7.96 7.18
CA LEU A 200 -8.26 6.56 6.77
C LEU A 200 -9.10 6.36 5.50
N VAL A 201 -8.48 5.75 4.49
CA VAL A 201 -9.16 5.31 3.27
C VAL A 201 -9.02 3.79 3.21
N VAL A 202 -10.15 3.09 3.14
CA VAL A 202 -10.18 1.62 3.04
C VAL A 202 -10.85 1.22 1.74
N THR A 203 -10.20 0.37 0.95
CA THR A 203 -10.77 -0.27 -0.24
C THR A 203 -10.79 -1.79 -0.06
N PRO A 204 -11.76 -2.51 -0.65
CA PRO A 204 -12.03 -3.90 -0.29
C PRO A 204 -11.21 -4.89 -1.12
N HIS A 205 -9.88 -4.86 -0.98
CA HIS A 205 -8.93 -5.70 -1.74
C HIS A 205 -9.19 -5.65 -3.24
N SER A 206 -9.41 -4.45 -3.76
CA SER A 206 -9.85 -4.22 -5.13
C SER A 206 -8.77 -3.57 -5.98
N ALA A 207 -7.56 -3.33 -5.46
CA ALA A 207 -6.50 -2.65 -6.20
C ALA A 207 -6.12 -3.37 -7.50
N PHE A 208 -6.29 -4.69 -7.58
CA PHE A 208 -6.01 -5.45 -8.80
C PHE A 208 -7.08 -5.26 -9.88
N HIS A 209 -8.27 -4.78 -9.55
CA HIS A 209 -9.46 -4.91 -10.38
C HIS A 209 -9.62 -3.76 -11.38
N SER A 210 -9.60 -4.11 -12.66
CA SER A 210 -10.16 -3.37 -13.79
C SER A 210 -10.88 -4.38 -14.71
N PRO A 211 -11.82 -3.95 -15.57
CA PRO A 211 -12.37 -4.84 -16.59
C PRO A 211 -11.27 -5.53 -17.42
N GLU A 212 -10.21 -4.80 -17.74
CA GLU A 212 -9.04 -5.27 -18.48
C GLU A 212 -8.23 -6.30 -17.67
N SER A 213 -7.96 -6.05 -16.38
CA SER A 213 -7.18 -6.97 -15.55
C SER A 213 -7.92 -8.28 -15.30
N LEU A 214 -9.26 -8.26 -15.19
CA LEU A 214 -10.06 -9.48 -15.09
C LEU A 214 -9.97 -10.34 -16.35
N LEU A 215 -9.91 -9.72 -17.53
CA LEU A 215 -9.68 -10.44 -18.78
C LEU A 215 -8.27 -11.02 -18.80
N ASP A 216 -7.26 -10.22 -18.46
CA ASP A 216 -5.87 -10.65 -18.38
C ASP A 216 -5.68 -11.85 -17.44
N ILE A 217 -6.27 -11.82 -16.25
CA ILE A 217 -6.22 -12.93 -15.29
C ILE A 217 -6.72 -14.22 -15.92
N ARG A 218 -7.88 -14.16 -16.59
CA ARG A 218 -8.51 -15.34 -17.21
C ARG A 218 -7.65 -15.88 -18.34
N VAL A 219 -7.18 -15.00 -19.23
CA VAL A 219 -6.34 -15.37 -20.37
C VAL A 219 -5.02 -15.97 -19.90
N LYS A 220 -4.28 -15.27 -19.04
CA LYS A 220 -2.97 -15.72 -18.54
C LYS A 220 -3.06 -17.02 -17.74
N SER A 221 -4.14 -17.22 -16.99
CA SER A 221 -4.39 -18.49 -16.30
C SER A 221 -4.59 -19.64 -17.28
N ALA A 222 -5.42 -19.44 -18.32
CA ALA A 222 -5.65 -20.45 -19.35
C ALA A 222 -4.38 -20.75 -20.16
N GLU A 223 -3.59 -19.72 -20.50
CA GLU A 223 -2.29 -19.88 -21.16
C GLU A 223 -1.30 -20.64 -20.30
N THR A 224 -1.22 -20.33 -19.00
CA THR A 224 -0.34 -21.06 -18.07
C THR A 224 -0.72 -22.54 -18.00
N ILE A 225 -2.02 -22.85 -17.91
CA ILE A 225 -2.52 -24.24 -17.93
C ILE A 225 -2.14 -24.93 -19.25
N ARG A 226 -2.38 -24.28 -20.39
CA ARG A 226 -2.02 -24.80 -21.71
C ARG A 226 -0.52 -25.10 -21.80
N ASP A 227 0.32 -24.17 -21.36
CA ASP A 227 1.77 -24.28 -21.49
C ASP A 227 2.34 -25.38 -20.58
N VAL A 228 1.76 -25.60 -19.40
CA VAL A 228 2.10 -26.73 -18.53
C VAL A 228 1.68 -28.05 -19.17
N LEU A 229 0.42 -28.17 -19.60
CA LEU A 229 -0.15 -29.45 -20.05
C LEU A 229 0.33 -29.89 -21.44
N ILE A 230 0.54 -28.95 -22.36
CA ILE A 230 0.90 -29.25 -23.75
C ILE A 230 2.40 -29.15 -23.97
N HIS A 231 3.05 -28.15 -23.36
CA HIS A 231 4.46 -27.84 -23.61
C HIS A 231 5.39 -28.26 -22.46
N GLY A 232 4.85 -28.80 -21.37
CA GLY A 232 5.64 -29.21 -20.20
C GLY A 232 6.35 -28.04 -19.51
N SER A 233 5.84 -26.81 -19.67
CA SER A 233 6.45 -25.62 -19.09
C SER A 233 6.45 -25.70 -17.56
N ARG A 234 7.56 -25.29 -16.94
CA ARG A 234 7.67 -25.10 -15.48
C ARG A 234 7.66 -23.62 -15.07
N LEU A 235 7.47 -22.72 -16.03
CA LEU A 235 7.39 -21.28 -15.77
C LEU A 235 6.05 -20.94 -15.13
N ASN A 236 6.06 -20.02 -14.16
CA ASN A 236 4.87 -19.55 -13.42
C ASN A 236 4.08 -20.64 -12.69
N VAL A 237 4.69 -21.81 -12.47
CA VAL A 237 4.12 -22.88 -11.64
C VAL A 237 4.42 -22.58 -10.18
N ILE A 238 3.38 -22.47 -9.36
CA ILE A 238 3.48 -22.39 -7.90
C ILE A 238 3.17 -23.79 -7.36
N PRO A 239 4.16 -24.52 -6.81
CA PRO A 239 3.93 -25.84 -6.27
C PRO A 239 3.04 -25.77 -5.01
N PRO A 240 2.16 -26.77 -4.79
CA PRO A 240 1.46 -26.91 -3.52
C PRO A 240 2.44 -26.97 -2.34
N PRO A 241 2.06 -26.50 -1.13
CA PRO A 241 2.95 -26.46 0.04
C PRO A 241 3.51 -27.82 0.47
N ASP A 242 2.88 -28.92 0.05
CA ASP A 242 3.13 -30.31 0.44
C ASP A 242 3.85 -31.14 -0.64
N LEU A 243 4.17 -30.56 -1.79
CA LEU A 243 4.93 -31.22 -2.85
C LEU A 243 6.35 -30.62 -2.93
N SER A 244 7.31 -31.34 -2.37
CA SER A 244 8.74 -31.09 -2.61
C SER A 244 9.01 -31.02 -4.11
N PRO A 245 9.90 -30.12 -4.59
CA PRO A 245 10.22 -30.05 -6.01
C PRO A 245 10.82 -31.39 -6.47
N ILE A 246 10.19 -31.98 -7.50
CA ILE A 246 10.65 -33.19 -8.20
C ILE A 246 11.76 -32.81 -9.20
#